data_AF-A0A535SCR2-F1
#
_entry.id   AF-A0A535SCR2-F1
#
_cell.length_a   1.000
_cell.length_b   1.000
_cell.length_c   1.000
_cell.angle_alpha   90.00
_cell.angle_beta   90.00
_cell.angle_gamma   90.00
#
_symmetry.space_group_name_H-M   'P 1'
#
loop_
_entity.id
_entity.type
_entity.pdbx_description
1 polymer ?
#
loop_
_entity_poly.entity_id
_entity_poly.type
_entity_poly.pdbx_seq_one_letter_code
_entity_poly.pdbx_strand_id
1 'polypeptide(L)'
;MTRARKAFWLLLCLVAGGPCAFLVLETAGIPYAAVAFVAVIWVARRRHILPETLLAFGLTYAAEIFRYAITDLLASLQSGDYVTAIFFAAHIVVAVAILGTGITLLARRRSAPVGQPASRDTDRR
;
A
#
# COMPACT_ATOMS: atom_id res chain seq x y z
N MET A 1 -9.33 -18.25 3.25
CA MET A 1 -8.47 -17.86 4.40
C MET A 1 -9.39 -17.67 5.58
N THR A 2 -9.13 -18.29 6.74
CA THR A 2 -9.99 -18.09 7.93
C THR A 2 -9.92 -16.62 8.38
N ARG A 3 -10.97 -16.13 9.04
CA ARG A 3 -11.05 -14.72 9.50
C ARG A 3 -9.86 -14.35 10.40
N ALA A 4 -9.51 -15.24 11.33
CA ALA A 4 -8.34 -15.08 12.20
C ALA A 4 -7.02 -14.95 11.41
N ARG A 5 -6.80 -15.80 10.40
CA ARG A 5 -5.58 -15.75 9.58
C ARG A 5 -5.51 -14.46 8.75
N LYS A 6 -6.65 -13.95 8.25
CA LYS A 6 -6.73 -12.65 7.56
C LYS A 6 -6.37 -11.51 8.51
N ALA A 7 -6.95 -11.47 9.71
CA ALA A 7 -6.66 -10.44 10.70
C ALA A 7 -5.18 -10.44 11.09
N PHE A 8 -4.61 -11.61 11.37
CA PHE A 8 -3.18 -11.75 11.67
C PHE A 8 -2.30 -11.24 10.53
N TRP A 9 -2.61 -11.60 9.27
CA TRP A 9 -1.88 -11.10 8.11
C TRP A 9 -1.92 -9.59 7.98
N LEU A 10 -3.10 -8.98 8.18
CA LEU A 10 -3.24 -7.52 8.10
C LEU A 10 -2.50 -6.81 9.23
N LEU A 11 -2.52 -7.37 10.46
CA LEU A 11 -1.72 -6.86 11.57
C LEU A 11 -0.22 -6.95 11.28
N LEU A 12 0.24 -8.07 10.71
CA LEU A 12 1.63 -8.23 10.29
C LEU A 12 2.01 -7.17 9.23
N CYS A 13 1.15 -6.95 8.23
CA CYS A 13 1.38 -5.93 7.21
C CYS A 13 1.40 -4.51 7.80
N LEU A 14 0.51 -4.23 8.75
CA LEU A 14 0.47 -2.98 9.50
C LEU A 14 1.79 -2.75 10.23
N VAL A 15 2.30 -3.73 10.97
CA VAL A 15 3.59 -3.60 11.67
C VAL A 15 4.76 -3.50 10.69
N ALA A 16 4.75 -4.26 9.59
CA ALA A 16 5.85 -4.32 8.63
C ALA A 16 6.06 -3.02 7.82
N GLY A 17 5.02 -2.20 7.64
CA GLY A 17 5.12 -0.95 6.88
C GLY A 17 6.11 0.06 7.50
N GLY A 18 6.17 0.15 8.83
CA GLY A 18 7.09 1.06 9.54
C GLY A 18 8.58 0.73 9.32
N PRO A 19 9.03 -0.50 9.64
CA PRO A 19 10.40 -0.94 9.34
C PRO A 19 10.77 -0.82 7.86
N CYS A 20 9.82 -1.06 6.94
CA CYS A 20 10.08 -0.85 5.51
C CYS A 20 10.30 0.63 5.17
N ALA A 21 9.57 1.56 5.80
CA ALA A 21 9.81 2.98 5.63
C ALA A 21 11.21 3.37 6.13
N PHE A 22 11.61 2.88 7.30
CA PHE A 22 12.97 3.10 7.83
C PHE A 22 14.06 2.61 6.88
N LEU A 23 13.95 1.37 6.39
CA LEU A 23 14.91 0.79 5.45
C LEU A 23 15.05 1.62 4.16
N VAL A 24 13.93 2.11 3.64
CA VAL A 24 13.94 2.90 2.40
C VAL A 24 14.64 4.25 2.59
N LEU A 25 14.51 4.87 3.77
CA LEU A 25 15.21 6.11 4.10
C LEU A 25 16.71 5.89 4.33
N GLU A 26 17.15 4.67 4.67
CA GLU A 26 18.57 4.33 4.83
C GLU A 26 19.29 4.09 3.49
N THR A 27 18.62 4.24 2.34
CA THR A 27 19.12 4.02 0.96
C THR A 27 19.60 2.60 0.65
N ALA A 28 20.51 2.04 1.45
CA ALA A 28 20.95 0.65 1.40
C ALA A 28 19.81 -0.33 1.69
N GLY A 29 18.76 0.11 2.40
CA GLY A 29 17.58 -0.69 2.71
C GLY A 29 16.53 -0.79 1.59
N ILE A 30 16.63 0.05 0.54
CA ILE A 30 15.69 0.08 -0.60
C ILE A 30 15.45 -1.31 -1.23
N PRO A 31 16.48 -2.10 -1.61
CA PRO A 31 16.26 -3.41 -2.22
C PRO A 31 15.48 -4.35 -1.30
N TYR A 32 15.75 -4.33 0.01
CA TYR A 32 15.07 -5.18 0.98
C TYR A 32 13.60 -4.79 1.14
N ALA A 33 13.32 -3.47 1.24
CA ALA A 33 11.95 -2.98 1.31
C ALA A 33 11.16 -3.24 0.02
N ALA A 34 11.80 -3.13 -1.14
CA ALA A 34 11.18 -3.46 -2.43
C ALA A 34 10.80 -4.94 -2.50
N VAL A 35 11.71 -5.84 -2.10
CA VAL A 35 11.43 -7.28 -2.04
C VAL A 35 10.30 -7.59 -1.05
N ALA A 36 10.32 -6.99 0.14
CA ALA A 36 9.27 -7.16 1.13
C ALA A 36 7.90 -6.71 0.58
N PHE A 37 7.85 -5.54 -0.06
CA PHE A 37 6.63 -5.01 -0.65
C PHE A 37 6.10 -5.89 -1.80
N VAL A 38 6.98 -6.37 -2.68
CA VAL A 38 6.62 -7.29 -3.77
C VAL A 38 6.07 -8.61 -3.21
N ALA A 39 6.70 -9.17 -2.17
CA ALA A 39 6.23 -10.38 -1.51
C ALA A 39 4.83 -10.18 -0.90
N VAL A 40 4.60 -9.04 -0.23
CA VAL A 40 3.31 -8.66 0.33
C VAL A 40 2.24 -8.56 -0.77
N ILE A 41 2.52 -7.87 -1.88
CA ILE A 41 1.61 -7.77 -3.03
C ILE A 41 1.30 -9.15 -3.60
N TRP A 42 2.32 -9.98 -3.81
CA TRP A 42 2.17 -11.29 -4.41
C TRP A 42 1.28 -12.21 -3.58
N VAL A 43 1.52 -12.27 -2.26
CA VAL A 43 0.68 -13.05 -1.34
C VAL A 43 -0.74 -12.49 -1.29
N ALA A 44 -0.89 -11.17 -1.20
CA ALA A 44 -2.21 -10.54 -1.10
C ALA A 44 -3.06 -10.72 -2.37
N ARG A 45 -2.43 -10.70 -3.55
CA ARG A 45 -3.06 -11.03 -4.83
C ARG A 45 -3.57 -12.47 -4.84
N ARG A 46 -2.73 -13.45 -4.48
CA ARG A 46 -3.13 -14.87 -4.42
C ARG A 46 -4.24 -15.16 -3.41
N ARG A 47 -4.43 -14.29 -2.41
CA ARG A 47 -5.45 -14.43 -1.38
C ARG A 47 -6.66 -13.49 -1.56
N HIS A 48 -6.73 -12.75 -2.65
CA HIS A 48 -7.79 -11.76 -2.95
C HIS A 48 -7.98 -10.67 -1.87
N ILE A 49 -6.95 -10.35 -1.08
CA ILE A 49 -6.99 -9.34 0.00
C ILE A 49 -6.06 -8.16 -0.28
N LEU A 50 -5.74 -7.93 -1.56
CA LEU A 50 -4.81 -6.88 -1.98
C LEU A 50 -5.17 -5.48 -1.47
N PRO A 51 -6.41 -4.98 -1.59
CA PRO A 51 -6.74 -3.63 -1.13
C PRO A 51 -6.53 -3.47 0.37
N GLU A 52 -7.02 -4.41 1.18
CA GLU A 52 -6.86 -4.36 2.63
C GLU A 52 -5.38 -4.46 3.04
N THR A 53 -4.61 -5.25 2.31
CA THR A 53 -3.17 -5.40 2.56
C THR A 53 -2.40 -4.13 2.20
N LEU A 54 -2.70 -3.51 1.06
CA LEU A 54 -2.11 -2.23 0.65
C LEU A 54 -2.44 -1.12 1.63
N LEU A 55 -3.67 -1.09 2.16
CA LEU A 55 -4.06 -0.11 3.18
C LEU A 55 -3.35 -0.38 4.51
N ALA A 56 -3.32 -1.62 4.99
CA ALA A 56 -2.64 -1.96 6.24
C ALA A 56 -1.14 -1.64 6.18
N PHE A 57 -0.45 -2.11 5.14
CA PHE A 57 0.97 -1.82 4.94
C PHE A 57 1.22 -0.33 4.67
N GLY A 58 0.42 0.27 3.79
CA GLY A 58 0.59 1.64 3.35
C GLY A 58 0.33 2.67 4.44
N LEU A 59 -0.53 2.38 5.42
CA LEU A 59 -0.85 3.32 6.49
C LEU A 59 0.38 3.63 7.37
N THR A 60 1.06 2.59 7.86
CA THR A 60 2.26 2.74 8.69
C THR A 60 3.46 3.17 7.87
N TYR A 61 3.60 2.65 6.64
CA TYR A 61 4.64 3.12 5.72
C TYR A 61 4.50 4.62 5.45
N ALA A 62 3.30 5.10 5.11
CA ALA A 62 3.07 6.52 4.83
C ALA A 62 3.22 7.40 6.07
N ALA A 63 2.78 6.94 7.25
CA ALA A 63 2.95 7.70 8.48
C ALA A 63 4.43 7.98 8.78
N GLU A 64 5.29 6.96 8.66
CA GLU A 64 6.73 7.11 8.86
C GLU A 64 7.38 7.95 7.76
N ILE A 65 7.04 7.72 6.49
CA ILE A 65 7.55 8.52 5.38
C ILE A 65 7.16 9.98 5.54
N PHE A 66 5.91 10.32 5.84
CA PHE A 66 5.51 11.71 6.00
C PHE A 66 6.19 12.38 7.18
N ARG A 67 6.38 11.66 8.29
CA ARG A 67 7.04 12.20 9.47
C ARG A 67 8.49 12.63 9.20
N TYR A 68 9.24 11.82 8.45
CA TYR A 68 10.65 12.09 8.16
C TYR A 68 10.85 12.86 6.86
N ALA A 69 10.30 12.34 5.76
CA ALA A 69 10.57 12.87 4.42
C ALA A 69 10.03 14.29 4.22
N ILE A 70 8.97 14.72 4.90
CA ILE A 70 8.48 16.12 4.77
C ILE A 70 9.49 17.10 5.39
N THR A 71 9.95 16.81 6.60
CA THR A 71 10.93 17.65 7.29
C THR A 71 12.23 17.72 6.50
N ASP A 72 12.73 16.58 6.04
CA ASP A 72 14.00 16.50 5.32
C ASP A 72 13.91 17.08 3.90
N LEU A 73 12.75 16.95 3.24
CA LEU A 73 12.47 17.62 1.97
C LEU A 73 12.55 19.14 2.11
N LEU A 74 11.87 19.70 3.12
CA LEU A 74 11.89 21.15 3.38
C LEU A 74 13.30 21.64 3.69
N ALA A 75 14.04 20.91 4.53
CA ALA A 75 15.43 21.24 4.85
C ALA A 75 16.33 21.21 3.59
N SER A 76 16.18 20.18 2.75
CA SER A 76 16.95 20.03 1.50
C SER A 76 16.64 21.14 0.48
N LEU A 77 15.37 21.56 0.39
CA LEU A 77 14.98 22.68 -0.47
C LEU A 77 15.55 24.01 0.02
N GLN A 78 15.62 24.22 1.34
CA GLN A 78 16.21 25.43 1.93
C GLN A 78 17.74 25.48 1.77
N SER A 79 18.42 24.34 1.79
CA SER A 79 19.87 24.24 1.59
C SER A 79 20.29 24.23 0.12
N GLY A 80 19.34 24.12 -0.82
CA GLY A 80 19.60 24.03 -2.26
C GLY A 80 20.04 22.64 -2.74
N ASP A 81 19.92 21.60 -1.90
CA ASP A 81 20.21 20.22 -2.28
C ASP A 81 18.97 19.58 -2.96
N TYR A 82 18.86 19.82 -4.26
CA TYR A 82 17.75 19.30 -5.06
C TYR A 82 17.78 17.78 -5.25
N VAL A 83 18.94 17.13 -5.16
CA VAL A 83 19.06 15.68 -5.33
C VAL A 83 18.39 14.98 -4.16
N THR A 84 18.73 15.40 -2.94
CA THR A 84 18.14 14.88 -1.71
C THR A 84 16.66 15.25 -1.61
N ALA A 85 16.27 16.44 -2.06
CA ALA A 85 14.86 16.83 -2.16
C ALA A 85 14.05 15.88 -3.08
N ILE A 86 14.56 15.57 -4.28
CA ILE A 86 13.89 14.64 -5.21
C ILE A 86 13.76 13.25 -4.58
N PHE A 87 14.78 12.79 -3.86
CA PHE A 87 14.75 11.52 -3.14
C PHE A 87 13.58 11.45 -2.15
N PHE A 88 13.42 12.45 -1.27
CA PHE A 88 12.30 12.46 -0.31
C PHE A 88 10.94 12.64 -0.98
N ALA A 89 10.85 13.49 -2.02
CA ALA A 89 9.64 13.68 -2.80
C ALA A 89 9.17 12.37 -3.47
N ALA A 90 10.09 11.58 -4.02
CA ALA A 90 9.78 10.28 -4.62
C ALA A 90 9.16 9.32 -3.60
N HIS A 91 9.66 9.29 -2.37
CA HIS A 91 9.11 8.43 -1.31
C HIS A 91 7.71 8.86 -0.87
N ILE A 92 7.46 10.16 -0.79
CA ILE A 92 6.13 10.74 -0.56
C ILE A 92 5.15 10.28 -1.65
N VAL A 93 5.55 10.37 -2.93
CA VAL A 93 4.73 9.92 -4.07
C VAL A 93 4.44 8.42 -3.97
N VAL A 94 5.43 7.59 -3.64
CA VAL A 94 5.23 6.14 -3.46
C VAL A 94 4.25 5.86 -2.33
N ALA A 95 4.38 6.52 -1.18
CA ALA A 95 3.46 6.35 -0.04
C ALA A 95 2.01 6.68 -0.44
N VAL A 96 1.80 7.81 -1.13
CA VAL A 96 0.49 8.22 -1.65
C VAL A 96 -0.04 7.21 -2.67
N ALA A 97 0.81 6.71 -3.58
CA ALA A 97 0.41 5.74 -4.59
C ALA A 97 -0.05 4.41 -3.98
N ILE A 98 0.61 3.93 -2.92
CA ILE A 98 0.21 2.71 -2.20
C ILE A 98 -1.18 2.88 -1.59
N LEU A 99 -1.39 3.97 -0.83
CA LEU A 99 -2.67 4.27 -0.20
C LEU A 99 -3.78 4.50 -1.23
N GLY A 100 -3.53 5.33 -2.24
CA GLY A 100 -4.47 5.63 -3.31
C GLY A 100 -4.88 4.37 -4.08
N THR A 101 -3.93 3.48 -4.36
CA THR A 101 -4.23 2.17 -4.98
C THR A 101 -5.09 1.30 -4.06
N GLY A 102 -4.78 1.23 -2.77
CA GLY A 102 -5.59 0.50 -1.79
C GLY A 102 -7.03 1.03 -1.72
N ILE A 103 -7.20 2.35 -1.63
CA ILE A 103 -8.51 3.01 -1.55
C ILE A 103 -9.31 2.78 -2.85
N THR A 104 -8.71 3.02 -4.02
CA THR A 104 -9.40 2.90 -5.31
C THR A 104 -9.81 1.46 -5.60
N LEU A 105 -8.97 0.47 -5.29
CA LEU A 105 -9.33 -0.94 -5.44
C LEU A 105 -10.45 -1.34 -4.47
N LEU A 106 -10.46 -0.82 -3.24
CA LEU A 106 -11.52 -1.07 -2.27
C LEU A 106 -12.85 -0.43 -2.72
N ALA A 107 -12.80 0.79 -3.24
CA ALA A 107 -13.97 1.47 -3.79
C ALA A 107 -14.58 0.69 -4.97
N ARG A 108 -13.74 0.25 -5.92
CA ARG A 108 -14.19 -0.57 -7.06
C ARG A 108 -14.82 -1.89 -6.64
N ARG A 109 -14.34 -2.52 -5.56
CA ARG A 109 -14.94 -3.74 -5.01
C ARG A 109 -16.33 -3.49 -4.40
N ARG A 110 -16.55 -2.34 -3.77
CA ARG A 110 -17.86 -1.97 -3.21
C ARG A 110 -18.87 -1.58 -4.28
N SER A 111 -18.40 -1.00 -5.38
CA SER A 111 -19.26 -0.57 -6.50
C SER A 111 -19.56 -1.67 -7.51
N ALA A 112 -19.00 -2.87 -7.37
CA ALA A 112 -19.35 -4.00 -8.22
C ALA A 112 -20.83 -4.38 -7.96
N PRO A 113 -21.71 -4.33 -8.96
CA PRO A 113 -23.14 -4.52 -8.77
C PRO A 113 -23.44 -5.94 -8.28
N VAL A 114 -24.03 -6.04 -7.08
CA VAL A 114 -24.71 -7.24 -6.60
C VAL A 114 -26.03 -7.31 -7.36
N GLY A 115 -26.06 -7.92 -8.54
CA GLY A 115 -27.29 -7.93 -9.32
C GLY A 115 -27.15 -8.39 -10.75
N GLN A 116 -26.88 -9.67 -10.95
CA GLN A 116 -27.52 -10.38 -12.05
C GLN A 116 -27.97 -11.74 -11.50
N PRO A 117 -29.14 -11.83 -10.83
CA PRO A 117 -29.86 -13.08 -10.89
C PRO A 117 -30.13 -13.32 -12.37
N ALA A 118 -29.52 -14.38 -12.92
CA ALA A 118 -30.00 -14.94 -14.17
C ALA A 118 -31.44 -15.36 -13.91
N SER A 119 -32.39 -14.48 -14.21
CA SER A 119 -33.71 -14.87 -14.63
C SER A 119 -33.53 -15.73 -15.89
N ARG A 120 -33.29 -17.02 -15.67
CA ARG A 120 -33.68 -18.08 -16.59
C ARG A 120 -34.95 -18.69 -16.03
N ASP A 121 -36.01 -17.90 -16.06
CA ASP A 121 -37.32 -18.48 -16.23
C ASP A 121 -38.04 -17.68 -17.31
N THR A 122 -38.00 -18.22 -18.52
CA THR A 122 -38.99 -17.98 -19.57
C THR A 122 -38.74 -19.05 -20.62
N ASP A 123 -39.41 -20.18 -20.40
CA ASP A 123 -40.49 -20.54 -21.32
C ASP A 123 -40.07 -20.63 -22.79
N ARG A 124 -39.52 -21.78 -23.18
CA ARG A 124 -39.67 -22.31 -24.54
C ARG A 124 -39.87 -23.82 -24.47
N ARG A 125 -41.16 -24.17 -24.42
CA ARG A 125 -41.85 -25.18 -25.27
C ARG A 125 -41.01 -26.35 -25.78
#